data_AF-A2QX91-F1
#
_entry.id   AF-A2QX91-F1
#
_cell.length_a   1.000
_cell.length_b   1.000
_cell.length_c   1.000
_cell.angle_alpha   90.00
_cell.angle_beta   90.00
_cell.angle_gamma   90.00
#
_symmetry.space_group_name_H-M   'P 1'
#
loop_
_entity.id
_entity.type
_entity.pdbx_description
1 polymer ?
#
loop_
_entity_poly.entity_id
_entity_poly.type
_entity_poly.pdbx_seq_one_letter_code
_entity_poly.pdbx_strand_id
1 'polypeptide(L)'
;MTLHKAHTCHSSRPVTVLGAGILGRRIAAVFLAGSYTVHLFDPDRNALSAAESFIKSSEEAFTVLTPLPHPERGRLSLFSDMKSAVENAWLVVEAIPEQLPLKVKTFEEVDRYVPVDCILASNSSSFKSRLMVPKLSEERKKRVMNMHFTMPPEIRIVEVMTCGWTGEDLMDGLMEVLEECGMCPIRVRRDSTGFVLGRAWAAIKREILNILAEGVSAPDEIDFLWKEMFQRPTSGQPCQLMDRIGLDTVAAIEDNYIQERGMVENKAVNWLRENYINKGRIGDKCDLGGLYPAEQDGMSEKLYVLDVGIGENNALRDAAASGRILAVSPKSGKMTTLVSGLSYPDGIDISRSCGRMFWTSMGHALSACDGSVQSANLDGSDVRTLLKPGTVHTPKQLVVDDVDHNLYFCDREGMSLHRCNFDGTGHQIIIQSGSLKVPSERKDMIRFCVGVALDWANRRIYWTQKGPSKSGKGRIFRAGMDIPAGQTAGSRTDIECLLEGLPEPVDLEYDTQTHMLYWTDRGEHPTGCSLNRVDVSGDTDKETLGGKIELLARQFHEPIGLKLTKKGVYITDLGGCVYLVCGRKKTVVTQGEGCFSGLATLQ
;
A
#
# COMPACT_ATOMS: atom_id res chain seq x y z
N MET A 1 -23.26 -43.51 6.24
CA MET A 1 -22.66 -42.91 7.45
C MET A 1 -22.80 -41.40 7.26
N THR A 2 -23.66 -40.72 8.00
CA THR A 2 -24.06 -39.32 7.73
C THR A 2 -22.89 -38.35 7.99
N LEU A 3 -22.69 -37.39 7.08
CA LEU A 3 -21.50 -36.50 6.95
C LEU A 3 -21.10 -35.73 8.22
N HIS A 4 -21.98 -35.56 9.19
CA HIS A 4 -21.67 -34.92 10.47
C HIS A 4 -20.56 -35.64 11.29
N LYS A 5 -20.28 -36.92 10.98
CA LYS A 5 -19.15 -37.68 11.56
C LYS A 5 -17.82 -37.52 10.81
N ALA A 6 -17.80 -37.00 9.58
CA ALA A 6 -16.54 -36.71 8.88
C ALA A 6 -15.89 -35.42 9.41
N HIS A 7 -16.72 -34.42 9.75
CA HIS A 7 -16.36 -33.16 10.42
C HIS A 7 -15.56 -33.36 11.73
N THR A 8 -15.80 -34.45 12.46
CA THR A 8 -15.12 -34.74 13.73
C THR A 8 -13.85 -35.60 13.60
N CYS A 9 -13.56 -36.16 12.43
CA CYS A 9 -12.40 -37.05 12.23
C CYS A 9 -11.13 -36.29 11.78
N HIS A 10 -11.28 -35.14 11.12
CA HIS A 10 -10.16 -34.40 10.51
C HIS A 10 -9.67 -33.19 11.32
N SER A 11 -10.40 -32.74 12.33
CA SER A 11 -10.05 -31.54 13.14
C SER A 11 -8.71 -31.65 13.89
N SER A 12 -8.19 -32.86 14.09
CA SER A 12 -6.91 -33.11 14.77
C SER A 12 -5.70 -33.28 13.84
N ARG A 13 -5.91 -33.36 12.52
CA ARG A 13 -4.86 -33.56 11.51
C ARG A 13 -4.62 -32.27 10.72
N PRO A 14 -3.38 -32.00 10.27
CA PRO A 14 -3.08 -30.77 9.55
C PRO A 14 -3.56 -30.78 8.09
N VAL A 15 -3.85 -29.59 7.59
CA VAL A 15 -3.79 -29.26 6.16
C VAL A 15 -2.34 -28.90 5.83
N THR A 16 -1.72 -29.56 4.86
CA THR A 16 -0.36 -29.23 4.44
C THR A 16 -0.37 -28.45 3.13
N VAL A 17 0.25 -27.28 3.10
CA VAL A 17 0.44 -26.48 1.89
C VAL A 17 1.89 -26.62 1.43
N LEU A 18 2.09 -27.05 0.18
CA LEU A 18 3.42 -27.20 -0.42
C LEU A 18 3.75 -25.96 -1.27
N GLY A 19 4.78 -25.23 -0.86
CA GLY A 19 5.20 -23.95 -1.44
C GLY A 19 4.76 -22.78 -0.56
N ALA A 20 5.71 -21.93 -0.16
CA ALA A 20 5.49 -20.72 0.64
C ALA A 20 5.47 -19.44 -0.22
N GLY A 21 5.38 -19.58 -1.54
CA GLY A 21 5.22 -18.47 -2.49
C GLY A 21 3.88 -17.74 -2.37
N ILE A 22 3.60 -16.85 -3.32
CA ILE A 22 2.47 -15.91 -3.29
C ILE A 22 1.12 -16.60 -3.01
N LEU A 23 0.80 -17.67 -3.73
CA LEU A 23 -0.47 -18.41 -3.56
C LEU A 23 -0.43 -19.34 -2.34
N GLY A 24 0.70 -20.00 -2.07
CA GLY A 24 0.82 -20.93 -0.95
C GLY A 24 0.60 -20.29 0.41
N ARG A 25 1.23 -19.14 0.68
CA ARG A 25 1.02 -18.38 1.93
C ARG A 25 -0.43 -17.89 2.09
N ARG A 26 -1.13 -17.60 0.98
CA ARG A 26 -2.54 -17.24 0.99
C ARG A 26 -3.44 -18.43 1.31
N ILE A 27 -3.19 -19.58 0.67
CA ILE A 27 -3.95 -20.82 0.94
C ILE A 27 -3.78 -21.19 2.42
N ALA A 28 -2.56 -21.09 2.96
CA ALA A 28 -2.31 -21.31 4.39
C ALA A 28 -3.13 -20.35 5.28
N ALA A 29 -3.16 -19.05 4.96
CA ALA A 29 -3.95 -18.08 5.70
C ALA A 29 -5.47 -18.38 5.70
N VAL A 30 -6.01 -18.84 4.56
CA VAL A 30 -7.42 -19.25 4.43
C VAL A 30 -7.77 -20.39 5.40
N PHE A 31 -6.97 -21.45 5.43
CA PHE A 31 -7.24 -22.58 6.34
C PHE A 31 -6.99 -22.22 7.82
N LEU A 32 -6.01 -21.37 8.12
CA LEU A 32 -5.80 -20.87 9.48
C LEU A 32 -6.98 -20.04 10.00
N ALA A 33 -7.58 -19.21 9.14
CA ALA A 33 -8.77 -18.43 9.48
C ALA A 33 -9.98 -19.33 9.77
N GLY A 34 -10.10 -20.46 9.05
CA GLY A 34 -11.08 -21.52 9.35
C GLY A 34 -10.74 -22.38 10.57
N SER A 35 -9.77 -21.98 11.40
CA SER A 35 -9.32 -22.70 12.62
C SER A 35 -8.63 -24.04 12.39
N TYR A 36 -8.15 -24.32 11.18
CA TYR A 36 -7.42 -25.56 10.90
C TYR A 36 -5.96 -25.47 11.34
N THR A 37 -5.39 -26.62 11.73
CA THR A 37 -3.93 -26.73 11.86
C THR A 37 -3.31 -26.78 10.47
N VAL A 38 -2.35 -25.91 10.19
CA VAL A 38 -1.69 -25.80 8.89
C VAL A 38 -0.21 -26.09 9.00
N HIS A 39 0.26 -27.02 8.18
CA HIS A 39 1.67 -27.23 7.93
C HIS A 39 2.05 -26.50 6.63
N LEU A 40 3.00 -25.58 6.70
CA LEU A 40 3.53 -24.90 5.51
C LEU A 40 4.92 -25.44 5.20
N PHE A 41 5.07 -25.99 4.00
CA PHE A 41 6.34 -26.56 3.53
C PHE A 41 6.97 -25.69 2.45
N ASP A 42 8.26 -25.40 2.58
CA ASP A 42 9.11 -24.90 1.51
C ASP A 42 10.59 -25.27 1.79
N PRO A 43 11.37 -25.72 0.80
CA PRO A 43 12.81 -25.91 0.98
C PRO A 43 13.55 -24.60 1.31
N ASP A 44 13.03 -23.45 0.90
CA ASP A 44 13.63 -22.15 1.21
C ASP A 44 13.08 -21.56 2.52
N ARG A 45 13.96 -21.43 3.52
CA ARG A 45 13.61 -20.84 4.82
C ARG A 45 13.24 -19.35 4.73
N ASN A 46 13.78 -18.62 3.76
CA ASN A 46 13.42 -17.22 3.57
C ASN A 46 11.97 -17.09 3.08
N ALA A 47 11.55 -17.97 2.17
CA ALA A 47 10.16 -18.05 1.72
C ALA A 47 9.22 -18.37 2.89
N LEU A 48 9.59 -19.30 3.78
CA LEU A 48 8.83 -19.61 5.00
C LEU A 48 8.69 -18.41 5.94
N SER A 49 9.78 -17.68 6.19
CA SER A 49 9.75 -16.48 7.06
C SER A 49 8.91 -15.34 6.46
N ALA A 50 9.01 -15.14 5.13
CA ALA A 50 8.18 -14.18 4.42
C ALA A 50 6.69 -14.57 4.43
N ALA A 51 6.38 -15.86 4.33
CA ALA A 51 5.02 -16.38 4.44
C ALA A 51 4.45 -16.23 5.86
N GLU A 52 5.23 -16.52 6.89
CA GLU A 52 4.82 -16.34 8.29
C GLU A 52 4.49 -14.87 8.60
N SER A 53 5.34 -13.93 8.15
CA SER A 53 5.07 -12.50 8.28
C SER A 53 3.77 -12.09 7.58
N PHE A 54 3.56 -12.57 6.35
CA PHE A 54 2.34 -12.30 5.59
C PHE A 54 1.08 -12.86 6.26
N ILE A 55 1.13 -14.11 6.75
CA ILE A 55 0.02 -14.76 7.43
C ILE A 55 -0.34 -13.96 8.68
N LYS A 56 0.66 -13.55 9.48
CA LYS A 56 0.46 -12.74 10.68
C LYS A 56 -0.16 -11.37 10.37
N SER A 57 0.27 -10.69 9.31
CA SER A 57 -0.26 -9.38 8.93
C SER A 57 -1.64 -9.43 8.26
N SER A 58 -2.05 -10.58 7.71
CA SER A 58 -3.32 -10.74 6.99
C SER A 58 -4.41 -11.46 7.78
N GLU A 59 -4.14 -11.81 9.05
CA GLU A 59 -5.01 -12.61 9.90
C GLU A 59 -6.44 -12.06 9.99
N GLU A 60 -6.59 -10.77 10.28
CA GLU A 60 -7.91 -10.12 10.40
C GLU A 60 -8.67 -10.13 9.07
N ALA A 61 -7.96 -9.90 7.96
CA ALA A 61 -8.55 -9.82 6.62
C ALA A 61 -9.13 -11.16 6.15
N PHE A 62 -8.56 -12.30 6.56
CA PHE A 62 -9.14 -13.62 6.26
C PHE A 62 -10.18 -14.04 7.30
N THR A 63 -9.99 -13.69 8.57
CA THR A 63 -10.93 -14.04 9.65
C THR A 63 -12.30 -13.41 9.41
N VAL A 64 -12.37 -12.14 8.97
CA VAL A 64 -13.63 -11.44 8.69
C VAL A 64 -14.46 -12.08 7.56
N LEU A 65 -13.85 -12.92 6.72
CA LEU A 65 -14.53 -13.60 5.62
C LEU A 65 -15.26 -14.87 6.06
N THR A 66 -14.92 -15.40 7.25
CA THR A 66 -15.48 -16.65 7.76
C THR A 66 -16.95 -16.48 8.18
N PRO A 67 -17.84 -17.48 7.95
CA PRO A 67 -19.27 -17.34 8.24
C PRO A 67 -19.62 -17.26 9.72
N LEU A 68 -18.74 -17.74 10.61
CA LEU A 68 -18.94 -17.79 12.05
C LEU A 68 -17.67 -17.30 12.76
N PRO A 69 -17.76 -16.46 13.80
CA PRO A 69 -16.59 -16.10 14.59
C PRO A 69 -16.05 -17.37 15.27
N HIS A 70 -14.88 -17.83 14.84
CA HIS A 70 -14.23 -18.98 15.45
C HIS A 70 -13.58 -18.57 16.79
N PRO A 71 -13.84 -19.32 17.88
CA PRO A 71 -13.36 -18.97 19.22
C PRO A 71 -11.85 -19.20 19.41
N GLU A 72 -11.22 -20.03 18.56
CA GLU A 72 -9.81 -20.39 18.64
C GLU A 72 -9.14 -20.27 17.28
N ARG A 73 -7.84 -19.93 17.28
CA ARG A 73 -7.05 -19.72 16.06
C ARG A 73 -6.52 -21.05 15.53
N GLY A 74 -6.42 -21.15 14.20
CA GLY A 74 -5.66 -22.22 13.57
C GLY A 74 -4.18 -22.18 13.97
N ARG A 75 -3.52 -23.33 13.99
CA ARG A 75 -2.10 -23.45 14.38
C ARG A 75 -1.22 -23.59 13.15
N LEU A 76 -0.27 -22.68 12.95
CA LEU A 76 0.75 -22.78 11.90
C LEU A 76 1.97 -23.58 12.39
N SER A 77 2.54 -24.41 11.52
CA SER A 77 3.85 -25.05 11.73
C SER A 77 4.62 -25.07 10.41
N LEU A 78 5.90 -24.70 10.46
CA LEU A 78 6.76 -24.54 9.28
C LEU A 78 7.67 -25.74 9.12
N PHE A 79 7.81 -26.25 7.90
CA PHE A 79 8.63 -27.42 7.60
C PHE A 79 9.52 -27.18 6.38
N SER A 80 10.75 -27.68 6.43
CA SER A 80 11.64 -27.79 5.27
C SER A 80 11.94 -29.25 4.89
N ASP A 81 11.38 -30.19 5.63
CA ASP A 81 11.44 -31.64 5.35
C ASP A 81 10.06 -32.13 4.88
N MET A 82 10.01 -32.77 3.72
CA MET A 82 8.76 -33.18 3.07
C MET A 82 8.00 -34.20 3.92
N LYS A 83 8.70 -35.23 4.43
CA LYS A 83 8.08 -36.31 5.19
C LYS A 83 7.40 -35.77 6.44
N SER A 84 8.14 -35.00 7.25
CA SER A 84 7.63 -34.40 8.48
C SER A 84 6.43 -33.45 8.23
N ALA A 85 6.40 -32.80 7.07
CA ALA A 85 5.30 -31.90 6.72
C ALA A 85 3.99 -32.64 6.40
N VAL A 86 4.05 -33.83 5.80
CA VAL A 86 2.87 -34.50 5.21
C VAL A 86 2.43 -35.79 5.91
N GLU A 87 3.26 -36.40 6.78
CA GLU A 87 3.02 -37.75 7.31
C GLU A 87 1.73 -37.92 8.12
N ASN A 88 1.16 -36.82 8.65
CA ASN A 88 -0.11 -36.82 9.37
C ASN A 88 -1.22 -36.02 8.65
N ALA A 89 -0.97 -35.50 7.45
CA ALA A 89 -1.90 -34.62 6.75
C ALA A 89 -3.19 -35.35 6.36
N TRP A 90 -4.34 -34.66 6.44
CA TRP A 90 -5.59 -35.15 5.83
C TRP A 90 -5.84 -34.52 4.45
N LEU A 91 -5.28 -33.34 4.20
CA LEU A 91 -5.30 -32.63 2.94
C LEU A 91 -3.91 -32.08 2.66
N VAL A 92 -3.41 -32.29 1.44
CA VAL A 92 -2.22 -31.63 0.90
C VAL A 92 -2.63 -30.74 -0.27
N VAL A 93 -2.27 -29.47 -0.26
CA VAL A 93 -2.49 -28.53 -1.36
C VAL A 93 -1.15 -28.10 -1.95
N GLU A 94 -0.91 -28.51 -3.19
CA GLU A 94 0.31 -28.23 -3.94
C GLU A 94 0.21 -26.85 -4.62
N ALA A 95 1.14 -25.95 -4.30
CA ALA A 95 1.27 -24.60 -4.85
C ALA A 95 2.74 -24.24 -5.18
N ILE A 96 3.47 -25.18 -5.77
CA ILE A 96 4.88 -25.07 -6.19
C ILE A 96 4.97 -24.51 -7.62
N PRO A 97 6.19 -24.19 -8.13
CA PRO A 97 6.38 -23.69 -9.49
C PRO A 97 5.67 -24.49 -10.58
N GLU A 98 5.19 -23.79 -11.62
CA GLU A 98 4.33 -24.32 -12.68
C GLU A 98 5.10 -25.16 -13.72
N GLN A 99 5.74 -26.25 -13.26
CA GLN A 99 6.50 -27.19 -14.08
C GLN A 99 5.96 -28.62 -13.89
N LEU A 100 5.38 -29.20 -14.95
CA LEU A 100 4.73 -30.51 -14.87
C LEU A 100 5.67 -31.63 -14.34
N PRO A 101 6.93 -31.77 -14.80
CA PRO A 101 7.83 -32.81 -14.28
C PRO A 101 8.10 -32.67 -12.78
N LEU A 102 8.21 -31.44 -12.28
CA LEU A 102 8.39 -31.17 -10.85
C LEU A 102 7.14 -31.59 -10.07
N LYS A 103 5.94 -31.18 -10.52
CA LYS A 103 4.68 -31.54 -9.87
C LYS A 103 4.46 -33.05 -9.84
N VAL A 104 4.74 -33.77 -10.93
CA VAL A 104 4.67 -35.25 -10.97
C VAL A 104 5.59 -35.86 -9.90
N LYS A 105 6.85 -35.42 -9.83
CA LYS A 105 7.81 -35.88 -8.83
C LYS A 105 7.34 -35.58 -7.40
N THR A 106 6.79 -34.38 -7.16
CA THR A 106 6.27 -33.99 -5.84
C THR A 106 5.08 -34.85 -5.43
N PHE A 107 4.11 -35.11 -6.33
CA PHE A 107 2.99 -36.00 -6.01
C PHE A 107 3.44 -37.43 -5.70
N GLU A 108 4.43 -37.97 -6.42
CA GLU A 108 5.04 -39.28 -6.10
C GLU A 108 5.70 -39.30 -4.73
N GLU A 109 6.41 -38.23 -4.37
CA GLU A 109 7.11 -38.14 -3.09
C GLU A 109 6.13 -38.01 -1.93
N VAL A 110 5.11 -37.15 -2.07
CA VAL A 110 4.05 -36.95 -1.07
C VAL A 110 3.27 -38.24 -0.83
N ASP A 111 2.88 -38.97 -1.89
CA ASP A 111 2.12 -40.23 -1.78
C ASP A 111 2.83 -41.31 -0.94
N ARG A 112 4.17 -41.30 -0.90
CA ARG A 112 4.95 -42.24 -0.07
C ARG A 112 4.82 -41.99 1.43
N TYR A 113 4.51 -40.76 1.83
CA TYR A 113 4.53 -40.34 3.22
C TYR A 113 3.14 -40.06 3.78
N VAL A 114 2.20 -39.60 2.94
CA VAL A 114 0.86 -39.29 3.42
C VAL A 114 0.05 -40.53 3.81
N PRO A 115 -0.87 -40.40 4.77
CA PRO A 115 -1.84 -41.44 5.07
C PRO A 115 -2.68 -41.86 3.85
N VAL A 116 -3.16 -43.10 3.84
CA VAL A 116 -3.97 -43.67 2.74
C VAL A 116 -5.26 -42.89 2.47
N ASP A 117 -5.80 -42.22 3.48
CA ASP A 117 -7.01 -41.43 3.40
C ASP A 117 -6.79 -39.96 3.00
N CYS A 118 -5.54 -39.50 2.94
CA CYS A 118 -5.19 -38.12 2.60
C CYS A 118 -5.66 -37.71 1.19
N ILE A 119 -6.22 -36.50 1.08
CA ILE A 119 -6.57 -35.85 -0.18
C ILE A 119 -5.34 -35.12 -0.73
N LEU A 120 -5.07 -35.25 -2.02
CA LEU A 120 -4.00 -34.52 -2.71
C LEU A 120 -4.62 -33.56 -3.73
N ALA A 121 -4.48 -32.26 -3.47
CA ALA A 121 -4.99 -31.20 -4.33
C ALA A 121 -3.84 -30.42 -4.98
N SER A 122 -4.04 -29.94 -6.22
CA SER A 122 -3.13 -28.98 -6.86
C SER A 122 -3.82 -27.66 -7.15
N ASN A 123 -3.14 -26.57 -6.84
CA ASN A 123 -3.52 -25.20 -7.18
C ASN A 123 -3.09 -24.80 -8.60
N SER A 124 -2.62 -25.73 -9.43
CA SER A 124 -2.23 -25.44 -10.81
C SER A 124 -3.39 -24.86 -11.62
N SER A 125 -3.12 -23.74 -12.29
CA SER A 125 -4.05 -23.08 -13.20
C SER A 125 -3.98 -23.64 -14.62
N SER A 126 -2.85 -24.27 -14.98
CA SER A 126 -2.55 -24.71 -16.34
C SER A 126 -2.66 -26.22 -16.52
N PHE A 127 -2.34 -27.00 -15.50
CA PHE A 127 -2.28 -28.46 -15.59
C PHE A 127 -3.44 -29.13 -14.84
N LYS A 128 -4.11 -30.02 -15.57
CA LYS A 128 -5.07 -30.97 -15.02
C LYS A 128 -4.33 -31.89 -14.05
N SER A 129 -4.84 -32.06 -12.84
CA SER A 129 -4.23 -32.92 -11.80
C SER A 129 -4.04 -34.36 -12.28
N ARG A 130 -4.85 -34.84 -13.23
CA ARG A 130 -4.68 -36.11 -13.94
C ARG A 130 -3.26 -36.30 -14.52
N LEU A 131 -2.64 -35.24 -14.99
CA LEU A 131 -1.28 -35.26 -15.57
C LEU A 131 -0.19 -35.38 -14.50
N MET A 132 -0.50 -35.06 -13.25
CA MET A 132 0.45 -35.09 -12.13
C MET A 132 0.53 -36.46 -11.46
N VAL A 133 -0.46 -37.32 -11.70
CA VAL A 133 -0.64 -38.60 -10.98
C VAL A 133 -0.52 -39.88 -11.82
N PRO A 134 0.21 -39.94 -12.95
CA PRO A 134 0.26 -41.15 -13.77
C PRO A 134 0.87 -42.36 -13.03
N LYS A 135 1.72 -42.11 -12.02
CA LYS A 135 2.41 -43.14 -11.23
C LYS A 135 1.75 -43.47 -9.88
N LEU A 136 0.66 -42.80 -9.52
CA LEU A 136 -0.05 -43.09 -8.27
C LEU A 136 -0.97 -44.30 -8.46
N SER A 137 -1.28 -44.99 -7.36
CA SER A 137 -2.23 -46.11 -7.36
C SER A 137 -3.65 -45.65 -7.73
N GLU A 138 -4.48 -46.56 -8.25
CA GLU A 138 -5.88 -46.26 -8.58
C GLU A 138 -6.68 -45.79 -7.36
N GLU A 139 -6.42 -46.35 -6.18
CA GLU A 139 -7.06 -45.90 -4.94
C GLU A 139 -6.61 -44.49 -4.54
N ARG A 140 -5.34 -44.13 -4.75
CA ARG A 140 -4.88 -42.75 -4.50
C ARG A 140 -5.49 -41.77 -5.50
N LYS A 141 -5.59 -42.13 -6.79
CA LYS A 141 -6.19 -41.26 -7.82
C LYS A 141 -7.62 -40.86 -7.48
N LYS A 142 -8.39 -41.69 -6.78
CA LYS A 142 -9.72 -41.35 -6.27
C LYS A 142 -9.74 -40.22 -5.24
N ARG A 143 -8.58 -39.87 -4.66
CA ARG A 143 -8.38 -38.80 -3.67
C ARG A 143 -7.58 -37.61 -4.21
N VAL A 144 -7.41 -37.52 -5.53
CA VAL A 144 -6.69 -36.44 -6.20
C VAL A 144 -7.67 -35.47 -6.83
N MET A 145 -7.40 -34.16 -6.78
CA MET A 145 -8.19 -33.14 -7.48
C MET A 145 -7.39 -31.88 -7.79
N ASN A 146 -7.94 -30.97 -8.59
CA ASN A 146 -7.50 -29.58 -8.60
C ASN A 146 -8.32 -28.80 -7.57
N MET A 147 -7.66 -27.86 -6.89
CA MET A 147 -8.27 -26.88 -5.98
C MET A 147 -7.63 -25.52 -6.29
N HIS A 148 -8.23 -24.81 -7.24
CA HIS A 148 -7.63 -23.63 -7.86
C HIS A 148 -8.14 -22.33 -7.21
N PHE A 149 -7.27 -21.72 -6.42
CA PHE A 149 -7.41 -20.38 -5.84
C PHE A 149 -6.91 -19.33 -6.84
N THR A 150 -7.74 -18.34 -7.11
CA THR A 150 -7.47 -17.31 -8.14
C THR A 150 -7.03 -15.99 -7.50
N MET A 151 -6.02 -15.31 -8.06
CA MET A 151 -5.61 -13.96 -7.66
C MET A 151 -6.48 -12.87 -8.34
N PRO A 152 -6.65 -11.68 -7.73
CA PRO A 152 -6.04 -11.19 -6.48
C PRO A 152 -6.72 -11.73 -5.19
N PRO A 153 -6.18 -11.45 -3.98
CA PRO A 153 -6.61 -12.07 -2.72
C PRO A 153 -8.09 -11.89 -2.35
N GLU A 154 -8.72 -10.84 -2.85
CA GLU A 154 -10.12 -10.49 -2.62
C GLU A 154 -11.09 -11.45 -3.35
N ILE A 155 -10.61 -12.20 -4.34
CA ILE A 155 -11.41 -13.21 -5.03
C ILE A 155 -11.56 -14.43 -4.13
N ARG A 156 -12.75 -14.64 -3.61
CA ARG A 156 -13.07 -15.80 -2.75
C ARG A 156 -13.39 -17.08 -3.50
N ILE A 157 -13.40 -17.04 -4.84
CA ILE A 157 -13.73 -18.21 -5.68
C ILE A 157 -12.59 -19.24 -5.63
N VAL A 158 -12.96 -20.50 -5.42
CA VAL A 158 -12.07 -21.66 -5.50
C VAL A 158 -12.67 -22.69 -6.44
N GLU A 159 -12.03 -23.01 -7.55
CA GLU A 159 -12.52 -24.02 -8.49
C GLU A 159 -12.01 -25.41 -8.09
N VAL A 160 -12.94 -26.31 -7.73
CA VAL A 160 -12.62 -27.69 -7.35
C VAL A 160 -12.97 -28.61 -8.51
N MET A 161 -11.98 -29.28 -9.09
CA MET A 161 -12.15 -30.10 -10.29
C MET A 161 -11.64 -31.51 -10.09
N THR A 162 -12.43 -32.49 -10.54
CA THR A 162 -12.02 -33.91 -10.58
C THR A 162 -10.78 -34.13 -11.46
N CYS A 163 -9.92 -35.05 -11.05
CA CYS A 163 -8.83 -35.58 -11.89
C CYS A 163 -9.31 -36.67 -12.87
N GLY A 164 -10.63 -36.90 -12.97
CA GLY A 164 -11.25 -37.96 -13.78
C GLY A 164 -11.53 -39.26 -13.02
N TRP A 165 -10.93 -39.44 -11.83
CA TRP A 165 -11.16 -40.59 -10.94
C TRP A 165 -11.62 -40.21 -9.53
N THR A 166 -11.61 -38.92 -9.20
CA THR A 166 -11.95 -38.39 -7.87
C THR A 166 -13.32 -38.90 -7.40
N GLY A 167 -13.39 -39.45 -6.19
CA GLY A 167 -14.65 -39.87 -5.59
C GLY A 167 -15.58 -38.68 -5.34
N GLU A 168 -16.88 -38.83 -5.65
CA GLU A 168 -17.84 -37.72 -5.57
C GLU A 168 -18.04 -37.23 -4.14
N ASP A 169 -18.13 -38.14 -3.17
CA ASP A 169 -18.31 -37.82 -1.74
C ASP A 169 -17.18 -36.96 -1.16
N LEU A 170 -15.97 -37.02 -1.74
CA LEU A 170 -14.83 -36.22 -1.30
C LEU A 170 -14.93 -34.75 -1.74
N MET A 171 -15.54 -34.49 -2.89
CA MET A 171 -15.69 -33.13 -3.39
C MET A 171 -16.66 -32.34 -2.52
N ASP A 172 -17.79 -32.94 -2.16
CA ASP A 172 -18.83 -32.25 -1.38
C ASP A 172 -18.32 -31.89 0.02
N GLY A 173 -17.66 -32.81 0.72
CA GLY A 173 -17.07 -32.52 2.03
C GLY A 173 -15.97 -31.46 1.99
N LEU A 174 -15.17 -31.42 0.91
CA LEU A 174 -14.12 -30.39 0.77
C LEU A 174 -14.70 -29.01 0.41
N MET A 175 -15.80 -28.97 -0.32
CA MET A 175 -16.52 -27.72 -0.58
C MET A 175 -17.07 -27.14 0.73
N GLU A 176 -17.68 -27.97 1.59
CA GLU A 176 -18.13 -27.52 2.92
C GLU A 176 -16.98 -26.91 3.74
N VAL A 177 -15.80 -27.55 3.77
CA VAL A 177 -14.61 -27.01 4.45
C VAL A 177 -14.19 -25.65 3.87
N LEU A 178 -14.21 -25.49 2.55
CA LEU A 178 -13.86 -24.21 1.92
C LEU A 178 -14.88 -23.11 2.26
N GLU A 179 -16.16 -23.45 2.34
CA GLU A 179 -17.23 -22.51 2.77
C GLU A 179 -17.04 -22.06 4.23
N GLU A 180 -16.67 -22.98 5.13
CA GLU A 180 -16.31 -22.66 6.52
C GLU A 180 -15.11 -21.72 6.61
N CYS A 181 -14.12 -21.90 5.74
CA CYS A 181 -12.98 -20.98 5.61
C CYS A 181 -13.32 -19.64 4.92
N GLY A 182 -14.60 -19.36 4.67
CA GLY A 182 -15.06 -18.10 4.07
C GLY A 182 -14.90 -18.00 2.56
N MET A 183 -14.56 -19.11 1.89
CA MET A 183 -14.42 -19.18 0.43
C MET A 183 -15.76 -19.51 -0.25
N CYS A 184 -15.80 -19.31 -1.56
CA CYS A 184 -16.96 -19.60 -2.40
C CYS A 184 -16.56 -20.68 -3.43
N PRO A 185 -16.57 -21.97 -3.06
CA PRO A 185 -16.11 -23.04 -3.93
C PRO A 185 -17.07 -23.29 -5.10
N ILE A 186 -16.52 -23.61 -6.26
CA ILE A 186 -17.25 -23.93 -7.49
C ILE A 186 -16.83 -25.32 -7.96
N ARG A 187 -17.80 -26.24 -8.05
CA ARG A 187 -17.57 -27.59 -8.55
C ARG A 187 -17.45 -27.61 -10.07
N VAL A 188 -16.27 -27.98 -10.56
CA VAL A 188 -16.02 -28.25 -11.98
C VAL A 188 -16.27 -29.74 -12.23
N ARG A 189 -17.45 -30.03 -12.81
CA ARG A 189 -18.01 -31.39 -12.85
C ARG A 189 -17.20 -32.41 -13.67
N ARG A 190 -16.33 -31.93 -14.56
CA ARG A 190 -15.50 -32.76 -15.44
C ARG A 190 -14.13 -32.13 -15.58
N ASP A 191 -13.15 -32.97 -15.89
CA ASP A 191 -11.82 -32.50 -16.27
C ASP A 191 -11.92 -31.54 -17.47
N SER A 192 -11.47 -30.29 -17.29
CA SER A 192 -11.65 -29.18 -18.22
C SER A 192 -10.42 -28.27 -18.22
N THR A 193 -9.86 -28.02 -19.39
CA THR A 193 -8.78 -27.02 -19.54
C THR A 193 -9.34 -25.63 -19.25
N GLY A 194 -8.64 -24.89 -18.39
CA GLY A 194 -9.08 -23.57 -17.94
C GLY A 194 -10.32 -23.57 -17.04
N PHE A 195 -10.73 -24.73 -16.51
CA PHE A 195 -11.85 -24.85 -15.57
C PHE A 195 -13.15 -24.21 -16.10
N VAL A 196 -13.91 -23.50 -15.26
CA VAL A 196 -15.12 -22.76 -15.66
C VAL A 196 -14.75 -21.32 -15.98
N LEU A 197 -14.09 -20.63 -15.05
CA LEU A 197 -13.78 -19.20 -15.18
C LEU A 197 -12.80 -18.96 -16.32
N GLY A 198 -11.69 -19.71 -16.39
CA GLY A 198 -10.68 -19.56 -17.43
C GLY A 198 -11.24 -19.86 -18.83
N ARG A 199 -12.16 -20.83 -18.95
CA ARG A 199 -12.83 -21.15 -20.21
C ARG A 199 -13.84 -20.07 -20.64
N ALA A 200 -14.63 -19.55 -19.71
CA ALA A 200 -15.54 -18.43 -19.98
C ALA A 200 -14.75 -17.18 -20.40
N TRP A 201 -13.68 -16.88 -19.65
CA TRP A 201 -12.77 -15.79 -19.96
C TRP A 201 -12.13 -15.95 -21.34
N ALA A 202 -11.67 -17.16 -21.69
CA ALA A 202 -11.11 -17.40 -23.02
C ALA A 202 -12.11 -17.11 -24.16
N ALA A 203 -13.40 -17.38 -23.96
CA ALA A 203 -14.42 -17.05 -24.96
C ALA A 203 -14.66 -15.53 -25.08
N ILE A 204 -14.81 -14.85 -23.94
CA ILE A 204 -14.99 -13.39 -23.87
C ILE A 204 -13.80 -12.68 -24.51
N LYS A 205 -12.59 -13.03 -24.06
CA LYS A 205 -11.32 -12.47 -24.51
C LYS A 205 -11.11 -12.68 -26.01
N ARG A 206 -11.35 -13.89 -26.53
CA ARG A 206 -11.27 -14.18 -27.96
C ARG A 206 -12.20 -13.27 -28.77
N GLU A 207 -13.43 -13.09 -28.31
CA GLU A 207 -14.41 -12.25 -29.02
C GLU A 207 -14.03 -10.78 -28.99
N ILE A 208 -13.56 -10.28 -27.86
CA ILE A 208 -13.05 -8.91 -27.74
C ILE A 208 -11.87 -8.68 -28.68
N LEU A 209 -10.93 -9.63 -28.77
CA LEU A 209 -9.82 -9.53 -29.72
C LEU A 209 -10.31 -9.52 -31.18
N ASN A 210 -11.38 -10.24 -31.52
CA ASN A 210 -11.98 -10.18 -32.87
C ASN A 210 -12.60 -8.79 -33.13
N ILE A 211 -13.40 -8.26 -32.19
CA ILE A 211 -14.01 -6.91 -32.29
C ILE A 211 -12.93 -5.85 -32.54
N LEU A 212 -11.82 -5.93 -31.79
CA LEU A 212 -10.68 -5.02 -31.94
C LEU A 212 -9.96 -5.20 -33.28
N ALA A 213 -9.70 -6.45 -33.70
CA ALA A 213 -9.02 -6.76 -34.94
C ALA A 213 -9.83 -6.39 -36.19
N GLU A 214 -11.16 -6.47 -36.11
CA GLU A 214 -12.10 -6.04 -37.15
C GLU A 214 -12.33 -4.52 -37.16
N GLY A 215 -11.82 -3.80 -36.15
CA GLY A 215 -11.98 -2.35 -36.02
C GLY A 215 -13.40 -1.91 -35.68
N VAL A 216 -14.20 -2.78 -35.07
CA VAL A 216 -15.61 -2.51 -34.73
C VAL A 216 -15.72 -1.52 -33.55
N SER A 217 -14.76 -1.53 -32.61
CA SER A 217 -14.71 -0.61 -31.46
C SER A 217 -13.29 -0.50 -30.89
N ALA A 218 -13.05 0.48 -30.02
CA ALA A 218 -11.78 0.70 -29.31
C ALA A 218 -11.76 0.07 -27.89
N PRO A 219 -10.58 -0.20 -27.30
CA PRO A 219 -10.48 -0.80 -25.97
C PRO A 219 -11.26 -0.06 -24.87
N ASP A 220 -11.19 1.27 -24.84
CA ASP A 220 -11.88 2.13 -23.87
C ASP A 220 -13.40 2.12 -24.00
N GLU A 221 -13.92 2.03 -25.22
CA GLU A 221 -15.35 1.90 -25.48
C GLU A 221 -15.89 0.53 -25.05
N ILE A 222 -15.15 -0.56 -25.30
CA ILE A 222 -15.50 -1.92 -24.87
C ILE A 222 -15.53 -1.99 -23.33
N ASP A 223 -14.52 -1.44 -22.67
CA ASP A 223 -14.45 -1.43 -21.21
C ASP A 223 -15.49 -0.50 -20.57
N PHE A 224 -15.84 0.61 -21.23
CA PHE A 224 -16.95 1.47 -20.82
C PHE A 224 -18.29 0.74 -20.94
N LEU A 225 -18.56 0.09 -22.08
CA LEU A 225 -19.76 -0.73 -22.28
C LEU A 225 -19.85 -1.84 -21.22
N TRP A 226 -18.74 -2.52 -20.95
CA TRP A 226 -18.66 -3.55 -19.92
C TRP A 226 -19.02 -3.00 -18.54
N LYS A 227 -18.48 -1.84 -18.18
CA LYS A 227 -18.73 -1.17 -16.90
C LYS A 227 -20.21 -0.79 -16.73
N GLU A 228 -20.82 -0.21 -17.74
CA GLU A 228 -22.23 0.23 -17.68
C GLU A 228 -23.20 -0.96 -17.62
N MET A 229 -22.87 -2.06 -18.30
CA MET A 229 -23.73 -3.25 -18.36
C MET A 229 -23.54 -4.20 -17.16
N PHE A 230 -22.32 -4.36 -16.65
CA PHE A 230 -21.97 -5.34 -15.61
C PHE A 230 -21.53 -4.62 -14.32
N GLN A 231 -22.51 -4.05 -13.60
CA GLN A 231 -22.34 -3.19 -12.42
C GLN A 231 -21.89 -3.94 -11.14
N ARG A 232 -20.69 -4.53 -11.13
CA ARG A 232 -20.03 -4.91 -9.86
C ARG A 232 -18.63 -4.27 -9.78
N PRO A 233 -18.30 -3.57 -8.67
CA PRO A 233 -17.02 -2.88 -8.49
C PRO A 233 -15.77 -3.75 -8.68
N THR A 234 -15.90 -5.08 -8.54
CA THR A 234 -14.81 -6.04 -8.58
C THR A 234 -14.62 -6.74 -9.93
N SER A 235 -15.54 -6.55 -10.89
CA SER A 235 -15.40 -7.14 -12.23
C SER A 235 -14.40 -6.29 -13.02
N GLY A 236 -13.15 -6.75 -13.10
CA GLY A 236 -12.14 -6.07 -13.90
C GLY A 236 -12.61 -5.92 -15.35
N GLN A 237 -12.37 -4.74 -15.92
CA GLN A 237 -12.70 -4.45 -17.31
C GLN A 237 -11.82 -5.29 -18.24
N PRO A 238 -12.37 -5.88 -19.30
CA PRO A 238 -11.69 -6.95 -20.01
C PRO A 238 -10.44 -6.52 -20.78
N CYS A 239 -10.42 -5.33 -21.38
CA CYS A 239 -9.24 -4.83 -22.08
C CYS A 239 -8.13 -4.46 -21.09
N GLN A 240 -8.46 -3.75 -20.02
CA GLN A 240 -7.51 -3.46 -18.92
C GLN A 240 -6.97 -4.74 -18.27
N LEU A 241 -7.80 -5.77 -18.12
CA LEU A 241 -7.38 -7.06 -17.58
C LEU A 241 -6.36 -7.75 -18.50
N MET A 242 -6.52 -7.67 -19.82
CA MET A 242 -5.53 -8.17 -20.78
C MET A 242 -4.19 -7.44 -20.66
N ASP A 243 -4.21 -6.12 -20.49
CA ASP A 243 -2.99 -5.32 -20.28
C ASP A 243 -2.28 -5.67 -18.97
N ARG A 244 -3.03 -5.85 -17.86
CA ARG A 244 -2.49 -6.33 -16.57
C ARG A 244 -1.84 -7.70 -16.65
N ILE A 245 -2.47 -8.63 -17.37
CA ILE A 245 -1.94 -9.99 -17.60
C ILE A 245 -0.68 -9.93 -18.48
N GLY A 246 -0.66 -8.98 -19.41
CA GLY A 246 0.34 -8.81 -20.44
C GLY A 246 -0.06 -9.47 -21.75
N LEU A 247 0.02 -8.71 -22.84
CA LEU A 247 -0.48 -9.13 -24.15
C LEU A 247 0.30 -10.31 -24.74
N ASP A 248 1.58 -10.43 -24.38
CA ASP A 248 2.44 -11.57 -24.69
C ASP A 248 1.89 -12.88 -24.10
N THR A 249 1.47 -12.83 -22.83
CA THR A 249 0.88 -13.96 -22.12
C THR A 249 -0.52 -14.26 -22.64
N VAL A 250 -1.30 -13.22 -22.96
CA VAL A 250 -2.61 -13.37 -23.59
C VAL A 250 -2.49 -14.13 -24.92
N ALA A 251 -1.53 -13.76 -25.77
CA ALA A 251 -1.28 -14.42 -27.05
C ALA A 251 -0.87 -15.89 -26.87
N ALA A 252 0.06 -16.17 -25.94
CA ALA A 252 0.50 -17.54 -25.65
C ALA A 252 -0.65 -18.44 -25.13
N ILE A 253 -1.55 -17.89 -24.31
CA ILE A 253 -2.74 -18.60 -23.84
C ILE A 253 -3.69 -18.91 -25.01
N GLU A 254 -3.91 -17.95 -25.92
CA GLU A 254 -4.75 -18.19 -27.08
C GLU A 254 -4.15 -19.22 -28.05
N ASP A 255 -2.83 -19.23 -28.25
CA ASP A 255 -2.15 -20.26 -29.06
C ASP A 255 -2.41 -21.66 -28.54
N ASN A 256 -2.35 -21.84 -27.22
CA ASN A 256 -2.64 -23.12 -26.59
C ASN A 256 -4.11 -23.54 -26.84
N TYR A 257 -5.06 -22.62 -26.67
CA TYR A 257 -6.46 -22.90 -26.98
C TYR A 257 -6.73 -23.17 -28.47
N ILE A 258 -6.00 -22.52 -29.38
CA ILE A 258 -6.08 -22.77 -30.83
C ILE A 258 -5.63 -24.19 -31.15
N GLN A 259 -4.47 -24.60 -30.61
CA GLN A 259 -3.96 -25.96 -30.77
C GLN A 259 -4.92 -27.00 -30.18
N GLU A 260 -5.43 -26.77 -28.97
CA GLU A 260 -6.37 -27.68 -28.31
C GLU A 260 -7.69 -27.81 -29.08
N ARG A 261 -8.15 -26.74 -29.75
CA ARG A 261 -9.38 -26.73 -30.58
C ARG A 261 -9.15 -27.24 -32.02
N GLY A 262 -7.91 -27.51 -32.42
CA GLY A 262 -7.58 -27.91 -33.80
C GLY A 262 -7.81 -26.80 -34.83
N MET A 263 -7.72 -25.54 -34.42
CA MET A 263 -7.86 -24.39 -35.33
C MET A 263 -6.50 -24.07 -35.96
N VAL A 264 -6.47 -23.76 -37.25
CA VAL A 264 -5.21 -23.59 -38.01
C VAL A 264 -4.69 -22.15 -37.98
N GLU A 265 -5.59 -21.16 -37.84
CA GLU A 265 -5.22 -19.75 -37.89
C GLU A 265 -6.17 -18.90 -37.04
N ASN A 266 -5.63 -17.85 -36.40
CA ASN A 266 -6.42 -16.86 -35.69
C ASN A 266 -5.94 -15.45 -36.03
N LYS A 267 -6.72 -14.78 -36.89
CA LYS A 267 -6.45 -13.41 -37.36
C LYS A 267 -6.35 -12.41 -36.22
N ALA A 268 -7.13 -12.58 -35.16
CA ALA A 268 -7.13 -11.65 -34.04
C ALA A 268 -5.85 -11.74 -33.18
N VAL A 269 -5.30 -12.94 -33.00
CA VAL A 269 -4.03 -13.11 -32.28
C VAL A 269 -2.86 -12.59 -33.13
N ASN A 270 -2.88 -12.82 -34.45
CA ASN A 270 -1.89 -12.23 -35.36
C ASN A 270 -1.96 -10.70 -35.37
N TRP A 271 -3.17 -10.14 -35.41
CA TRP A 271 -3.39 -8.70 -35.26
C TRP A 271 -2.82 -8.17 -33.94
N LEU A 272 -3.04 -8.86 -32.81
CA LEU A 272 -2.51 -8.48 -31.50
C LEU A 272 -0.97 -8.45 -31.52
N ARG A 273 -0.35 -9.44 -32.16
CA ARG A 273 1.11 -9.50 -32.31
C ARG A 273 1.64 -8.34 -33.15
N GLU A 274 1.08 -8.15 -34.34
CA GLU A 274 1.53 -7.15 -35.30
C GLU A 274 1.33 -5.72 -34.79
N ASN A 275 0.22 -5.46 -34.10
CA ASN A 275 -0.16 -4.11 -33.71
C ASN A 275 0.40 -3.69 -32.35
N TYR A 276 0.72 -4.64 -31.47
CA TYR A 276 1.16 -4.37 -30.09
C TYR A 276 2.45 -5.10 -29.73
N ILE A 277 2.44 -6.43 -29.68
CA ILE A 277 3.55 -7.22 -29.09
C ILE A 277 4.87 -7.01 -29.86
N ASN A 278 4.85 -7.08 -31.19
CA ASN A 278 6.04 -6.87 -32.04
C ASN A 278 6.57 -5.43 -31.97
N LYS A 279 5.76 -4.48 -31.48
CA LYS A 279 6.15 -3.08 -31.23
C LYS A 279 6.59 -2.85 -29.78
N GLY A 280 6.74 -3.92 -28.99
CA GLY A 280 7.11 -3.84 -27.58
C GLY A 280 5.98 -3.38 -26.64
N ARG A 281 4.74 -3.26 -27.14
CA ARG A 281 3.56 -2.90 -26.33
C ARG A 281 2.93 -4.17 -25.77
N ILE A 282 3.36 -4.60 -24.59
CA ILE A 282 2.94 -5.86 -23.97
C ILE A 282 2.06 -5.66 -22.73
N GLY A 283 1.41 -4.51 -22.59
CA GLY A 283 0.57 -4.18 -21.42
C GLY A 283 1.38 -3.57 -20.28
N ASP A 284 0.92 -3.77 -19.05
CA ASP A 284 1.46 -3.14 -17.83
C ASP A 284 2.87 -3.62 -17.46
N LYS A 285 3.35 -4.68 -18.13
CA LYS A 285 4.72 -5.18 -18.00
C LYS A 285 5.76 -4.26 -18.65
N CYS A 286 5.35 -3.22 -19.39
CA CYS A 286 6.26 -2.34 -20.09
C CYS A 286 5.78 -0.87 -20.09
N ASP A 287 6.74 0.04 -20.23
CA ASP A 287 6.49 1.49 -20.26
C ASP A 287 5.82 1.99 -21.56
N LEU A 288 5.63 1.10 -22.54
CA LEU A 288 4.94 1.39 -23.81
C LEU A 288 3.42 1.05 -23.76
N GLY A 289 2.97 0.38 -22.69
CA GLY A 289 1.59 -0.05 -22.50
C GLY A 289 1.18 -1.23 -23.39
N GLY A 290 -0.13 -1.42 -23.57
CA GLY A 290 -0.72 -2.50 -24.36
C GLY A 290 -1.87 -1.99 -25.22
N LEU A 291 -3.05 -2.56 -25.07
CA LEU A 291 -4.28 -2.11 -25.70
C LEU A 291 -4.56 -0.64 -25.34
N TYR A 292 -4.32 -0.29 -24.08
CA TYR A 292 -4.23 1.09 -23.64
C TYR A 292 -2.83 1.65 -23.92
N PRO A 293 -2.69 2.96 -24.18
CA PRO A 293 -1.40 3.62 -23.98
C PRO A 293 -0.89 3.27 -22.58
N ALA A 294 0.44 3.20 -22.40
CA ALA A 294 1.04 2.99 -21.08
C ALA A 294 0.26 3.78 -20.05
N GLU A 295 -0.36 3.09 -19.07
CA GLU A 295 -1.21 3.73 -18.08
C GLU A 295 -0.43 4.92 -17.53
N GLN A 296 -0.88 6.12 -17.87
CA GLN A 296 -0.19 7.31 -17.43
C GLN A 296 -0.45 7.59 -15.95
N ASP A 297 -1.24 6.77 -15.23
CA ASP A 297 -1.65 7.03 -13.85
C ASP A 297 -1.89 5.80 -12.93
N GLY A 298 -1.48 4.58 -13.31
CA GLY A 298 -1.67 3.37 -12.47
C GLY A 298 -0.54 3.07 -11.47
N MET A 299 0.68 3.50 -11.80
CA MET A 299 1.88 3.51 -10.92
C MET A 299 2.58 4.88 -11.00
N SER A 300 1.83 5.93 -11.38
CA SER A 300 2.36 7.29 -11.33
C SER A 300 2.47 7.72 -9.88
N GLU A 301 3.60 8.36 -9.56
CA GLU A 301 3.80 9.11 -8.32
C GLU A 301 2.55 9.95 -8.05
N LYS A 302 1.82 9.68 -6.96
CA LYS A 302 0.69 10.50 -6.51
C LYS A 302 1.18 11.42 -5.41
N LEU A 303 0.79 12.68 -5.49
CA LEU A 303 0.96 13.63 -4.40
C LEU A 303 -0.35 13.76 -3.65
N TYR A 304 -0.24 13.89 -2.34
CA TYR A 304 -1.34 14.16 -1.43
C TYR A 304 -1.14 15.56 -0.90
N VAL A 305 -2.00 16.49 -1.31
CA VAL A 305 -1.87 17.92 -1.04
C VAL A 305 -3.02 18.36 -0.16
N LEU A 306 -2.72 19.12 0.88
CA LEU A 306 -3.73 19.76 1.71
C LEU A 306 -4.15 21.10 1.11
N ASP A 307 -5.47 21.29 0.95
CA ASP A 307 -6.07 22.61 0.74
C ASP A 307 -6.60 23.11 2.08
N VAL A 308 -6.10 24.27 2.51
CA VAL A 308 -6.44 24.88 3.80
C VAL A 308 -7.92 25.30 3.86
N GLY A 309 -8.56 25.52 2.70
CA GLY A 309 -9.97 25.92 2.61
C GLY A 309 -10.21 27.42 2.62
N ILE A 310 -9.15 28.23 2.54
CA ILE A 310 -9.19 29.71 2.51
C ILE A 310 -8.97 30.31 1.11
N GLY A 311 -8.86 29.46 0.08
CA GLY A 311 -8.69 29.89 -1.30
C GLY A 311 -9.97 30.45 -1.93
N GLU A 312 -9.84 30.95 -3.16
CA GLU A 312 -10.95 31.54 -3.94
C GLU A 312 -12.06 30.54 -4.25
N ASN A 313 -11.72 29.25 -4.27
CA ASN A 313 -12.64 28.14 -4.45
C ASN A 313 -13.66 27.95 -3.30
N ASN A 314 -13.57 28.72 -2.21
CA ASN A 314 -14.46 28.63 -1.06
C ASN A 314 -14.98 30.01 -0.63
N ALA A 315 -16.19 30.04 -0.10
CA ALA A 315 -16.70 31.24 0.54
C ALA A 315 -15.97 31.46 1.88
N LEU A 316 -15.47 32.67 2.12
CA LEU A 316 -14.74 33.05 3.35
C LEU A 316 -15.46 32.67 4.66
N ARG A 317 -16.80 32.71 4.66
CA ARG A 317 -17.62 32.35 5.83
C ARG A 317 -17.55 30.86 6.19
N ASP A 318 -17.22 30.01 5.23
CA ASP A 318 -17.18 28.55 5.35
C ASP A 318 -15.75 28.03 5.54
N ALA A 319 -14.74 28.91 5.50
CA ALA A 319 -13.31 28.59 5.51
C ALA A 319 -12.90 27.59 6.60
N ALA A 320 -13.50 27.69 7.78
CA ALA A 320 -13.17 26.84 8.93
C ALA A 320 -13.59 25.37 8.78
N ALA A 321 -14.38 25.04 7.75
CA ALA A 321 -14.83 23.69 7.40
C ALA A 321 -14.64 23.36 5.91
N SER A 322 -13.91 24.19 5.17
CA SER A 322 -13.71 24.04 3.73
C SER A 322 -12.41 23.32 3.35
N GLY A 323 -11.61 22.89 4.33
CA GLY A 323 -10.34 22.21 4.08
C GLY A 323 -10.53 20.85 3.42
N ARG A 324 -9.53 20.44 2.62
CA ARG A 324 -9.57 19.20 1.83
C ARG A 324 -8.22 18.51 1.78
N ILE A 325 -8.25 17.19 1.55
CA ILE A 325 -7.10 16.41 1.08
C ILE A 325 -7.33 16.12 -0.41
N LEU A 326 -6.34 16.45 -1.24
CA LEU A 326 -6.37 16.28 -2.69
C LEU A 326 -5.35 15.22 -3.10
N ALA A 327 -5.75 14.27 -3.95
CA ALA A 327 -4.83 13.49 -4.76
C ALA A 327 -4.48 14.29 -6.02
N VAL A 328 -3.18 14.49 -6.27
CA VAL A 328 -2.66 15.24 -7.42
C VAL A 328 -1.75 14.32 -8.24
N SER A 329 -2.04 14.21 -9.53
CA SER A 329 -1.12 13.56 -10.49
C SER A 329 -0.08 14.58 -10.94
N PRO A 330 1.22 14.41 -10.64
CA PRO A 330 2.27 15.31 -11.12
C PRO A 330 2.39 15.37 -12.64
N LYS A 331 1.92 14.33 -13.32
CA LYS A 331 2.06 14.20 -14.77
C LYS A 331 0.96 14.96 -15.50
N SER A 332 -0.29 14.79 -15.07
CA SER A 332 -1.44 15.45 -15.71
C SER A 332 -1.83 16.77 -15.04
N GLY A 333 -1.33 17.03 -13.82
CA GLY A 333 -1.75 18.14 -12.98
C GLY A 333 -3.15 17.99 -12.40
N LYS A 334 -3.86 16.88 -12.69
CA LYS A 334 -5.23 16.63 -12.24
C LYS A 334 -5.29 16.52 -10.72
N MET A 335 -6.25 17.23 -10.12
CA MET A 335 -6.54 17.20 -8.69
C MET A 335 -7.87 16.50 -8.45
N THR A 336 -7.93 15.59 -7.47
CA THR A 336 -9.14 14.87 -7.04
C THR A 336 -9.30 15.00 -5.54
N THR A 337 -10.47 15.42 -5.07
CA THR A 337 -10.72 15.50 -3.62
C THR A 337 -10.91 14.10 -3.04
N LEU A 338 -10.14 13.76 -2.01
CA LEU A 338 -10.25 12.50 -1.25
C LEU A 338 -11.06 12.70 0.03
N VAL A 339 -10.77 13.76 0.77
CA VAL A 339 -11.45 14.13 2.00
C VAL A 339 -11.81 15.61 1.94
N SER A 340 -12.99 15.97 2.44
CA SER A 340 -13.47 17.34 2.53
C SER A 340 -14.01 17.62 3.94
N GLY A 341 -14.35 18.88 4.24
CA GLY A 341 -14.91 19.22 5.54
C GLY A 341 -13.86 19.44 6.64
N LEU A 342 -12.58 19.61 6.28
CA LEU A 342 -11.49 19.67 7.24
C LEU A 342 -11.34 21.06 7.85
N SER A 343 -10.96 21.11 9.13
CA SER A 343 -10.71 22.37 9.83
C SER A 343 -9.25 22.78 9.69
N TYR A 344 -8.99 23.62 8.68
CA TYR A 344 -7.68 24.21 8.40
C TYR A 344 -6.52 23.18 8.47
N PRO A 345 -6.50 22.17 7.57
CA PRO A 345 -5.45 21.16 7.57
C PRO A 345 -4.08 21.78 7.23
N ASP A 346 -3.02 21.30 7.87
CA ASP A 346 -1.67 21.89 7.73
C ASP A 346 -0.59 20.87 7.38
N GLY A 347 -0.28 19.89 8.24
CA GLY A 347 0.73 18.85 7.98
C GLY A 347 0.09 17.54 7.53
N ILE A 348 0.71 16.82 6.60
CA ILE A 348 0.29 15.48 6.16
C ILE A 348 1.51 14.61 5.89
N ASP A 349 1.42 13.33 6.24
CA ASP A 349 2.37 12.31 5.80
C ASP A 349 1.67 10.95 5.65
N ILE A 350 2.34 9.99 4.99
CA ILE A 350 1.77 8.68 4.66
C ILE A 350 2.63 7.56 5.24
N SER A 351 1.98 6.63 5.96
CA SER A 351 2.59 5.36 6.36
C SER A 351 2.43 4.32 5.27
N ARG A 352 3.54 3.70 4.89
CA ARG A 352 3.51 2.53 3.99
C ARG A 352 3.13 1.27 4.76
N SER A 353 3.51 1.17 6.03
CA SER A 353 3.32 -0.06 6.80
C SER A 353 1.84 -0.34 7.05
N CYS A 354 1.02 0.69 7.26
CA CYS A 354 -0.42 0.53 7.46
C CYS A 354 -1.28 1.04 6.29
N GLY A 355 -0.68 1.64 5.25
CA GLY A 355 -1.40 2.13 4.08
C GLY A 355 -2.39 3.26 4.43
N ARG A 356 -2.00 4.18 5.32
CA ARG A 356 -2.85 5.30 5.78
C ARG A 356 -2.14 6.63 5.65
N MET A 357 -2.92 7.66 5.37
CA MET A 357 -2.50 9.05 5.50
C MET A 357 -2.81 9.54 6.92
N PHE A 358 -1.95 10.41 7.44
CA PHE A 358 -2.09 11.08 8.72
C PHE A 358 -1.94 12.57 8.51
N TRP A 359 -2.78 13.38 9.15
CA TRP A 359 -2.69 14.83 9.03
C TRP A 359 -3.04 15.55 10.32
N THR A 360 -2.63 16.81 10.39
CA THR A 360 -2.97 17.75 11.45
C THR A 360 -4.00 18.76 10.99
N SER A 361 -4.89 19.15 11.90
CA SER A 361 -5.89 20.20 11.71
C SER A 361 -5.71 21.27 12.78
N MET A 362 -5.53 22.51 12.35
CA MET A 362 -5.12 23.63 13.21
C MET A 362 -6.14 24.04 14.27
N GLY A 363 -7.40 23.61 14.13
CA GLY A 363 -8.50 24.09 14.96
C GLY A 363 -9.05 25.43 14.47
N HIS A 364 -10.15 25.90 15.05
CA HIS A 364 -10.91 27.04 14.53
C HIS A 364 -10.31 28.39 14.93
N ALA A 365 -9.55 28.45 16.01
CA ALA A 365 -8.92 29.67 16.47
C ALA A 365 -7.43 29.43 16.74
N LEU A 366 -6.58 30.29 16.17
CA LEU A 366 -5.11 30.23 16.26
C LEU A 366 -4.52 30.27 17.68
N SER A 367 -5.32 30.29 18.75
CA SER A 367 -4.84 30.26 20.13
C SER A 367 -5.71 29.42 21.07
N ALA A 368 -6.73 28.74 20.52
CA ALA A 368 -7.55 27.80 21.26
C ALA A 368 -6.86 26.43 21.30
N CYS A 369 -7.16 25.66 22.34
CA CYS A 369 -6.75 24.26 22.43
C CYS A 369 -7.79 23.40 21.70
N ASP A 370 -7.96 23.57 20.39
CA ASP A 370 -8.98 22.90 19.59
C ASP A 370 -8.44 22.21 18.33
N GLY A 371 -7.11 22.15 18.19
CA GLY A 371 -6.45 21.38 17.16
C GLY A 371 -6.62 19.87 17.32
N SER A 372 -6.39 19.15 16.22
CA SER A 372 -6.59 17.70 16.17
C SER A 372 -5.63 17.01 15.20
N VAL A 373 -5.53 15.68 15.33
CA VAL A 373 -4.77 14.80 14.44
C VAL A 373 -5.68 13.68 13.99
N GLN A 374 -5.66 13.38 12.69
CA GLN A 374 -6.54 12.39 12.08
C GLN A 374 -5.78 11.43 11.17
N SER A 375 -6.45 10.35 10.78
CA SER A 375 -5.99 9.42 9.74
C SER A 375 -7.13 8.99 8.81
N ALA A 376 -6.78 8.50 7.62
CA ALA A 376 -7.70 7.90 6.67
C ALA A 376 -6.97 6.88 5.80
N ASN A 377 -7.70 6.00 5.12
CA ASN A 377 -7.17 5.21 4.02
C ASN A 377 -6.74 6.11 2.86
N LEU A 378 -5.84 5.62 1.99
CA LEU A 378 -5.30 6.39 0.85
C LEU A 378 -6.34 6.87 -0.17
N ASP A 379 -7.54 6.31 -0.16
CA ASP A 379 -8.68 6.73 -0.97
C ASP A 379 -9.59 7.77 -0.28
N GLY A 380 -9.26 8.16 0.95
CA GLY A 380 -10.03 9.08 1.80
C GLY A 380 -11.11 8.40 2.66
N SER A 381 -11.29 7.08 2.55
CA SER A 381 -12.25 6.34 3.39
C SER A 381 -11.74 6.14 4.82
N ASP A 382 -12.64 5.77 5.74
CA ASP A 382 -12.32 5.43 7.13
C ASP A 382 -11.54 6.54 7.88
N VAL A 383 -12.08 7.76 7.85
CA VAL A 383 -11.53 8.89 8.60
C VAL A 383 -11.66 8.64 10.11
N ARG A 384 -10.54 8.72 10.83
CA ARG A 384 -10.45 8.51 12.29
C ARG A 384 -9.77 9.70 12.96
N THR A 385 -10.32 10.14 14.09
CA THR A 385 -9.68 11.14 14.97
C THR A 385 -8.76 10.42 15.95
N LEU A 386 -7.46 10.69 15.87
CA LEU A 386 -6.44 10.12 16.76
C LEU A 386 -6.28 10.98 18.01
N LEU A 387 -6.10 12.28 17.83
CA LEU A 387 -6.08 13.27 18.91
C LEU A 387 -7.24 14.23 18.69
N LYS A 388 -8.15 14.28 19.68
CA LYS A 388 -9.36 15.10 19.63
C LYS A 388 -9.07 16.57 19.98
N PRO A 389 -9.93 17.52 19.53
CA PRO A 389 -9.92 18.89 20.04
C PRO A 389 -9.89 18.93 21.57
N GLY A 390 -9.10 19.84 22.14
CA GLY A 390 -8.80 19.89 23.57
C GLY A 390 -7.44 19.28 23.95
N THR A 391 -6.77 18.59 23.02
CA THR A 391 -5.50 17.89 23.29
C THR A 391 -4.27 18.71 22.88
N VAL A 392 -4.36 19.42 21.74
CA VAL A 392 -3.29 20.22 21.14
C VAL A 392 -3.87 21.55 20.66
N HIS A 393 -3.06 22.60 20.54
CA HIS A 393 -3.52 23.94 20.16
C HIS A 393 -3.62 24.09 18.65
N THR A 394 -2.47 24.24 18.00
CA THR A 394 -2.39 24.49 16.56
C THR A 394 -1.34 23.56 15.99
N PRO A 395 -1.68 22.27 15.82
CA PRO A 395 -0.75 21.30 15.28
C PRO A 395 -0.40 21.67 13.84
N LYS A 396 0.88 21.55 13.52
CA LYS A 396 1.52 21.96 12.26
C LYS A 396 2.06 20.75 11.53
N GLN A 397 3.22 20.84 10.87
CA GLN A 397 3.81 19.75 10.11
C GLN A 397 3.79 18.44 10.90
N LEU A 398 3.56 17.34 10.20
CA LEU A 398 3.56 15.98 10.72
C LEU A 398 4.50 15.11 9.87
N VAL A 399 5.20 14.20 10.53
CA VAL A 399 6.03 13.18 9.90
C VAL A 399 5.74 11.81 10.51
N VAL A 400 5.70 10.80 9.65
CA VAL A 400 5.47 9.40 10.02
C VAL A 400 6.79 8.70 10.29
N ASP A 401 6.84 7.93 11.37
CA ASP A 401 7.87 6.92 11.64
C ASP A 401 7.27 5.52 11.47
N ASP A 402 7.49 4.94 10.30
CA ASP A 402 7.02 3.59 9.95
C ASP A 402 7.76 2.49 10.75
N VAL A 403 8.92 2.78 11.35
CA VAL A 403 9.73 1.78 12.07
C VAL A 403 9.17 1.56 13.47
N ASP A 404 8.95 2.64 14.22
CA ASP A 404 8.42 2.57 15.58
C ASP A 404 6.89 2.78 15.64
N HIS A 405 6.24 2.95 14.48
CA HIS A 405 4.79 3.21 14.34
C HIS A 405 4.32 4.45 15.11
N ASN A 406 5.11 5.52 15.04
CA ASN A 406 4.86 6.79 15.72
C ASN A 406 4.59 7.94 14.72
N LEU A 407 3.80 8.90 15.16
CA LEU A 407 3.59 10.19 14.52
C LEU A 407 4.33 11.25 15.32
N TYR A 408 5.04 12.14 14.62
CA TYR A 408 5.68 13.31 15.21
C TYR A 408 5.12 14.57 14.57
N PHE A 409 4.74 15.55 15.38
CA PHE A 409 4.21 16.81 14.88
C PHE A 409 4.48 17.97 15.84
N CYS A 410 4.59 19.17 15.31
CA CYS A 410 4.75 20.38 16.10
C CYS A 410 3.39 20.97 16.49
N ASP A 411 3.32 21.64 17.64
CA ASP A 411 2.20 22.48 18.07
C ASP A 411 2.70 23.92 18.22
N ARG A 412 2.22 24.80 17.33
CA ARG A 412 2.76 26.16 17.17
C ARG A 412 2.50 27.01 18.40
N GLU A 413 1.24 27.18 18.78
CA GLU A 413 0.86 27.94 19.97
C GLU A 413 1.04 27.13 21.25
N GLY A 414 1.02 25.80 21.18
CA GLY A 414 1.44 24.93 22.29
C GLY A 414 2.94 24.98 22.58
N MET A 415 3.74 25.61 21.72
CA MET A 415 5.20 25.77 21.87
C MET A 415 5.89 24.43 22.15
N SER A 416 5.55 23.41 21.37
CA SER A 416 5.98 22.04 21.66
C SER A 416 6.06 21.16 20.42
N LEU A 417 6.71 20.01 20.59
CA LEU A 417 6.76 18.91 19.63
C LEU A 417 6.22 17.66 20.33
N HIS A 418 5.30 16.96 19.67
CA HIS A 418 4.59 15.82 20.20
C HIS A 418 4.95 14.52 19.47
N ARG A 419 4.78 13.40 20.19
CA ARG A 419 4.83 12.03 19.67
C ARG A 419 3.56 11.29 20.09
N CYS A 420 2.97 10.47 19.23
CA CYS A 420 1.95 9.47 19.58
C CYS A 420 2.02 8.27 18.64
N ASN A 421 1.41 7.14 19.02
CA ASN A 421 1.27 5.97 18.15
C ASN A 421 0.27 6.25 17.01
N PHE A 422 0.27 5.41 15.97
CA PHE A 422 -0.67 5.53 14.84
C PHE A 422 -2.16 5.46 15.23
N ASP A 423 -2.49 4.93 16.41
CA ASP A 423 -3.86 4.91 16.96
C ASP A 423 -4.16 6.09 17.91
N GLY A 424 -3.21 7.02 18.08
CA GLY A 424 -3.30 8.16 18.99
C GLY A 424 -2.91 7.86 20.44
N THR A 425 -2.66 6.60 20.81
CA THR A 425 -2.19 6.24 22.16
C THR A 425 -0.75 6.68 22.39
N GLY A 426 -0.28 6.65 23.64
CA GLY A 426 1.11 7.02 23.96
C GLY A 426 1.46 8.49 23.69
N HIS A 427 0.47 9.39 23.59
CA HIS A 427 0.69 10.80 23.33
C HIS A 427 1.58 11.46 24.40
N GLN A 428 2.66 12.08 23.95
CA GLN A 428 3.66 12.71 24.80
C GLN A 428 4.19 13.99 24.14
N ILE A 429 4.46 15.03 24.95
CA ILE A 429 5.30 16.17 24.54
C ILE A 429 6.77 15.77 24.72
N ILE A 430 7.56 15.82 23.66
CA ILE A 430 8.97 15.42 23.66
C ILE A 430 9.94 16.60 23.58
N ILE A 431 9.47 17.77 23.11
CA ILE A 431 10.15 19.07 23.21
C ILE A 431 9.15 20.10 23.72
N GLN A 432 9.51 20.90 24.72
CA GLN A 432 8.72 22.04 25.19
C GLN A 432 9.58 23.30 25.16
N SER A 433 9.25 24.26 24.30
CA SER A 433 10.02 25.48 24.09
C SER A 433 9.53 26.68 24.91
N GLY A 434 8.37 26.58 25.55
CA GLY A 434 7.79 27.64 26.39
C GLY A 434 6.59 27.16 27.19
N SER A 435 6.03 28.01 28.04
CA SER A 435 4.93 27.70 28.94
C SER A 435 3.71 28.59 28.67
N LEU A 436 2.56 27.96 28.42
CA LEU A 436 1.28 28.65 28.27
C LEU A 436 0.82 29.36 29.55
N LYS A 437 1.38 28.98 30.71
CA LYS A 437 1.11 29.64 32.00
C LYS A 437 1.82 30.98 32.13
N VAL A 438 2.80 31.27 31.28
CA VAL A 438 3.59 32.50 31.31
C VAL A 438 3.14 33.41 30.14
N PRO A 439 2.41 34.51 30.40
CA PRO A 439 1.82 35.33 29.35
C PRO A 439 2.81 35.93 28.35
N SER A 440 4.03 36.23 28.79
CA SER A 440 5.10 36.73 27.92
C SER A 440 5.59 35.65 26.94
N GLU A 441 5.70 34.39 27.37
CA GLU A 441 6.12 33.28 26.50
C GLU A 441 5.03 32.91 25.50
N ARG A 442 3.74 32.96 25.90
CA ARG A 442 2.62 32.69 24.98
C ARG A 442 2.60 33.57 23.73
N LYS A 443 3.11 34.80 23.84
CA LYS A 443 3.18 35.77 22.72
C LYS A 443 4.53 35.73 21.98
N ASP A 444 5.48 34.96 22.48
CA ASP A 444 6.85 34.93 21.98
C ASP A 444 6.97 33.98 20.79
N MET A 445 6.75 34.52 19.60
CA MET A 445 6.72 33.75 18.35
C MET A 445 8.05 33.05 18.02
N ILE A 446 9.16 33.39 18.69
CA ILE A 446 10.43 32.66 18.53
C ILE A 446 10.33 31.26 19.13
N ARG A 447 9.33 30.96 19.96
CA ARG A 447 9.11 29.64 20.59
C ARG A 447 8.18 28.75 19.78
N PHE A 448 7.55 29.30 18.74
CA PHE A 448 6.53 28.60 17.96
C PHE A 448 7.16 27.55 17.06
N CYS A 449 6.96 26.28 17.41
CA CYS A 449 7.42 25.12 16.65
C CYS A 449 6.50 24.90 15.45
N VAL A 450 7.06 24.63 14.26
CA VAL A 450 6.24 24.46 13.04
C VAL A 450 6.63 23.21 12.27
N GLY A 451 7.84 23.18 11.73
CA GLY A 451 8.32 22.09 10.90
C GLY A 451 8.96 20.98 11.73
N VAL A 452 8.94 19.75 11.24
CA VAL A 452 9.54 18.58 11.87
C VAL A 452 10.10 17.61 10.82
N ALA A 453 11.30 17.07 11.07
CA ALA A 453 11.90 16.04 10.25
C ALA A 453 12.65 15.01 11.11
N LEU A 454 12.77 13.78 10.61
CA LEU A 454 13.40 12.66 11.32
C LEU A 454 14.67 12.19 10.61
N ASP A 455 15.71 11.97 11.39
CA ASP A 455 16.87 11.17 11.04
C ASP A 455 16.82 9.88 11.85
N TRP A 456 16.11 8.90 11.30
CA TRP A 456 15.88 7.61 11.95
C TRP A 456 17.20 6.85 12.18
N ALA A 457 18.16 6.97 11.25
CA ALA A 457 19.43 6.25 11.31
C ALA A 457 20.25 6.67 12.54
N ASN A 458 20.22 7.95 12.89
CA ASN A 458 20.93 8.48 14.05
C ASN A 458 20.03 8.80 15.25
N ARG A 459 18.75 8.40 15.20
CA ARG A 459 17.74 8.67 16.26
C ARG A 459 17.65 10.16 16.61
N ARG A 460 17.69 11.04 15.61
CA ARG A 460 17.61 12.51 15.77
C ARG A 460 16.32 13.08 15.21
N ILE A 461 15.83 14.13 15.85
CA ILE A 461 14.70 14.92 15.39
C ILE A 461 15.13 16.35 15.14
N TYR A 462 14.64 16.94 14.05
CA TYR A 462 14.85 18.34 13.67
C TYR A 462 13.53 19.07 13.71
N TRP A 463 13.53 20.35 14.10
CA TRP A 463 12.34 21.19 14.03
C TRP A 463 12.67 22.66 13.77
N THR A 464 11.71 23.38 13.19
CA THR A 464 11.81 24.84 13.02
C THR A 464 11.17 25.55 14.21
N GLN A 465 11.72 26.70 14.54
CA GLN A 465 11.00 27.74 15.26
C GLN A 465 10.90 28.98 14.39
N LYS A 466 9.69 29.32 13.97
CA LYS A 466 9.47 30.26 12.85
C LYS A 466 9.82 31.72 13.17
N GLY A 467 9.67 32.15 14.42
CA GLY A 467 9.78 33.57 14.77
C GLY A 467 8.62 34.42 14.22
N PRO A 468 8.65 35.75 14.48
CA PRO A 468 7.76 36.70 13.82
C PRO A 468 7.96 36.67 12.30
N SER A 469 6.91 37.06 11.56
CA SER A 469 6.91 36.90 10.11
C SER A 469 8.06 37.67 9.45
N LYS A 470 8.85 36.97 8.63
CA LYS A 470 9.97 37.52 7.83
C LYS A 470 10.98 38.34 8.65
N SER A 471 11.15 37.98 9.92
CA SER A 471 11.86 38.82 10.90
C SER A 471 13.35 38.54 11.04
N GLY A 472 13.85 37.46 10.43
CA GLY A 472 15.23 37.02 10.64
C GLY A 472 15.49 36.43 12.02
N LYS A 473 14.43 36.10 12.78
CA LYS A 473 14.52 35.47 14.11
C LYS A 473 14.20 33.97 14.09
N GLY A 474 14.01 33.42 12.90
CA GLY A 474 13.77 32.01 12.68
C GLY A 474 15.00 31.16 12.98
N ARG A 475 14.75 29.94 13.44
CA ARG A 475 15.78 29.00 13.89
C ARG A 475 15.44 27.57 13.50
N ILE A 476 16.46 26.73 13.38
CA ILE A 476 16.32 25.27 13.24
C ILE A 476 17.12 24.61 14.36
N PHE A 477 16.53 23.59 14.97
CA PHE A 477 17.11 22.86 16.08
C PHE A 477 17.21 21.37 15.77
N ARG A 478 18.05 20.66 16.53
CA ARG A 478 18.05 19.20 16.62
C ARG A 478 18.13 18.72 18.07
N ALA A 479 17.68 17.49 18.32
CA ALA A 479 17.86 16.75 19.57
C ALA A 479 17.76 15.24 19.32
N GLY A 480 18.00 14.42 20.35
CA GLY A 480 17.63 13.00 20.29
C GLY A 480 16.11 12.79 20.24
N MET A 481 15.65 11.74 19.57
CA MET A 481 14.22 11.40 19.51
C MET A 481 13.63 11.08 20.89
N ASP A 482 14.44 10.50 21.78
CA ASP A 482 14.06 10.19 23.15
C ASP A 482 14.59 11.26 24.12
N ILE A 483 13.83 11.54 25.17
CA ILE A 483 14.26 12.43 26.25
C ILE A 483 15.36 11.72 27.05
N PRO A 484 16.51 12.36 27.31
CA PRO A 484 17.56 11.78 28.14
C PRO A 484 17.05 11.37 29.52
N ALA A 485 17.58 10.27 30.06
CA ALA A 485 17.15 9.74 31.35
C ALA A 485 17.24 10.80 32.47
N GLY A 486 16.16 10.96 33.23
CA GLY A 486 16.07 11.94 34.32
C GLY A 486 15.78 13.37 33.89
N GLN A 487 15.61 13.64 32.58
CA GLN A 487 15.26 14.96 32.06
C GLN A 487 13.78 15.01 31.62
N THR A 488 13.30 16.23 31.32
CA THR A 488 11.93 16.47 30.83
C THR A 488 11.97 17.15 29.47
N ALA A 489 10.86 17.17 28.75
CA ALA A 489 10.76 17.83 27.44
C ALA A 489 11.17 19.31 27.45
N GLY A 490 10.99 20.02 28.57
CA GLY A 490 11.34 21.43 28.71
C GLY A 490 12.68 21.71 29.39
N SER A 491 13.32 20.69 29.97
CA SER A 491 14.58 20.82 30.71
C SER A 491 15.72 20.00 30.10
N ARG A 492 15.46 19.36 28.96
CA ARG A 492 16.44 18.49 28.32
C ARG A 492 17.62 19.29 27.75
N THR A 493 18.82 18.77 27.96
CA THR A 493 20.08 19.50 27.70
C THR A 493 20.71 19.16 26.35
N ASP A 494 20.16 18.18 25.64
CA ASP A 494 20.66 17.69 24.35
C ASP A 494 20.08 18.46 23.15
N ILE A 495 19.34 19.54 23.38
CA ILE A 495 18.82 20.42 22.33
C ILE A 495 19.95 21.32 21.82
N GLU A 496 20.13 21.31 20.51
CA GLU A 496 21.12 22.11 19.81
C GLU A 496 20.44 23.04 18.79
N CYS A 497 20.85 24.32 18.78
CA CYS A 497 20.41 25.28 17.77
C CYS A 497 21.38 25.24 16.58
N LEU A 498 20.95 24.59 15.50
CA LEU A 498 21.77 24.38 14.29
C LEU A 498 21.87 25.61 13.41
N LEU A 499 20.78 26.35 13.25
CA LEU A 499 20.72 27.56 12.42
C LEU A 499 19.91 28.63 13.13
N GLU A 500 20.30 29.89 12.94
CA GLU A 500 19.54 31.07 13.33
C GLU A 500 19.67 32.18 12.28
N GLY A 501 18.95 33.28 12.49
CA GLY A 501 18.98 34.39 11.53
C GLY A 501 18.09 34.13 10.31
N LEU A 502 17.29 33.05 10.34
CA LEU A 502 16.43 32.66 9.22
C LEU A 502 15.19 33.57 9.17
N PRO A 503 14.69 33.97 7.99
CA PRO A 503 13.54 34.86 7.88
C PRO A 503 12.30 34.36 8.62
N GLU A 504 11.77 33.20 8.22
CA GLU A 504 10.65 32.49 8.81
C GLU A 504 10.62 31.03 8.27
N PRO A 505 11.44 30.12 8.82
CA PRO A 505 11.49 28.72 8.38
C PRO A 505 10.19 28.00 8.77
N VAL A 506 9.60 27.28 7.82
CA VAL A 506 8.27 26.65 7.97
C VAL A 506 8.41 25.14 8.05
N ASP A 507 8.54 24.47 6.91
CA ASP A 507 8.51 23.01 6.76
C ASP A 507 9.93 22.46 6.63
N LEU A 508 10.15 21.22 7.06
CA LEU A 508 11.46 20.56 7.08
C LEU A 508 11.40 19.15 6.51
N GLU A 509 12.50 18.73 5.89
CA GLU A 509 12.72 17.31 5.60
C GLU A 509 14.21 16.99 5.58
N TYR A 510 14.52 15.75 5.95
CA TYR A 510 15.88 15.27 6.06
C TYR A 510 16.11 14.12 5.08
N ASP A 511 17.13 14.24 4.25
CA ASP A 511 17.59 13.17 3.37
C ASP A 511 18.65 12.33 4.10
N THR A 512 18.27 11.11 4.50
CA THR A 512 19.16 10.19 5.20
C THR A 512 20.36 9.76 4.36
N GLN A 513 20.25 9.71 3.04
CA GLN A 513 21.34 9.23 2.17
C GLN A 513 22.43 10.28 1.99
N THR A 514 22.04 11.55 1.91
CA THR A 514 22.97 12.66 1.64
C THR A 514 23.27 13.50 2.87
N HIS A 515 22.61 13.24 3.99
CA HIS A 515 22.66 14.05 5.21
C HIS A 515 22.26 15.51 5.02
N MET A 516 21.44 15.78 3.99
CA MET A 516 20.97 17.12 3.67
C MET A 516 19.67 17.42 4.41
N LEU A 517 19.62 18.56 5.08
CA LEU A 517 18.40 19.13 5.63
C LEU A 517 17.83 20.17 4.67
N TYR A 518 16.56 20.05 4.31
CA TYR A 518 15.84 20.96 3.42
C TYR A 518 14.76 21.70 4.19
N TRP A 519 14.51 22.97 3.84
CA TRP A 519 13.40 23.72 4.42
C TRP A 519 12.83 24.79 3.49
N THR A 520 11.54 25.07 3.68
CA THR A 520 10.87 26.23 3.12
C THR A 520 11.03 27.42 4.06
N ASP A 521 11.22 28.61 3.48
CA ASP A 521 11.45 29.83 4.24
C ASP A 521 10.64 30.99 3.65
N ARG A 522 9.95 31.75 4.50
CA ARG A 522 9.14 32.90 4.10
C ARG A 522 9.90 34.18 4.42
N GLY A 523 10.51 34.75 3.40
CA GLY A 523 11.37 35.95 3.50
C GLY A 523 10.88 37.12 2.65
N GLU A 524 11.47 38.29 2.91
CA GLU A 524 11.29 39.51 2.13
C GLU A 524 12.36 39.67 1.03
N HIS A 525 12.09 40.54 0.05
CA HIS A 525 13.09 40.91 -0.97
C HIS A 525 14.37 41.47 -0.30
N PRO A 526 15.58 41.17 -0.83
CA PRO A 526 15.83 40.61 -2.15
C PRO A 526 15.88 39.08 -2.22
N THR A 527 15.81 38.32 -1.11
CA THR A 527 15.82 36.83 -1.08
C THR A 527 14.43 36.21 -1.23
N GLY A 528 13.40 36.86 -0.70
CA GLY A 528 12.01 36.44 -0.82
C GLY A 528 11.75 35.05 -0.22
N CYS A 529 10.59 34.50 -0.55
CA CYS A 529 10.23 33.12 -0.21
C CYS A 529 11.11 32.11 -0.98
N SER A 530 11.61 31.09 -0.29
CA SER A 530 12.69 30.23 -0.80
C SER A 530 12.59 28.77 -0.36
N LEU A 531 13.31 27.92 -1.12
CA LEU A 531 13.68 26.56 -0.74
C LEU A 531 15.19 26.52 -0.54
N ASN A 532 15.60 26.05 0.63
CA ASN A 532 16.99 26.02 1.06
C ASN A 532 17.39 24.61 1.45
N ARG A 533 18.69 24.33 1.44
CA ARG A 533 19.26 23.12 2.03
C ARG A 533 20.63 23.34 2.63
N VAL A 534 21.04 22.46 3.53
CA VAL A 534 22.40 22.44 4.06
C VAL A 534 22.80 21.00 4.43
N ASP A 535 24.06 20.68 4.25
CA ASP A 535 24.66 19.42 4.72
C ASP A 535 24.87 19.52 6.23
N VAL A 536 24.21 18.65 6.99
CA VAL A 536 24.32 18.58 8.46
C VAL A 536 25.21 17.42 8.93
N SER A 537 26.01 16.84 8.03
CA SER A 537 27.02 15.84 8.38
C SER A 537 28.19 16.44 9.17
N GLY A 538 28.68 15.67 10.14
CA GLY A 538 29.80 16.06 11.01
C GLY A 538 29.43 17.02 12.16
N ASP A 539 30.39 17.25 13.04
CA ASP A 539 30.30 18.26 14.12
C ASP A 539 30.79 19.61 13.58
N THR A 540 29.90 20.29 12.85
CA THR A 540 30.16 21.63 12.34
C THR A 540 29.44 22.65 13.21
N ASP A 541 30.13 23.72 13.61
CA ASP A 541 29.51 24.79 14.38
C ASP A 541 28.47 25.57 13.54
N LYS A 542 27.60 26.29 14.25
CA LYS A 542 26.46 27.03 13.68
C LYS A 542 26.86 28.10 12.67
N GLU A 543 27.96 28.82 12.89
CA GLU A 543 28.42 29.89 11.99
C GLU A 543 28.90 29.29 10.66
N THR A 544 29.69 28.21 10.75
CA THR A 544 30.14 27.46 9.59
C THR A 544 28.97 26.83 8.82
N LEU A 545 27.96 26.29 9.52
CA LEU A 545 26.77 25.73 8.89
C LEU A 545 25.95 26.81 8.15
N GLY A 546 25.76 27.97 8.78
CA GLY A 546 25.09 29.13 8.18
C GLY A 546 25.76 29.62 6.89
N GLY A 547 27.09 29.58 6.83
CA GLY A 547 27.86 29.92 5.63
C GLY A 547 27.75 28.92 4.47
N LYS A 548 27.21 27.72 4.71
CA LYS A 548 27.06 26.63 3.72
C LYS A 548 25.64 26.47 3.19
N ILE A 549 24.71 27.34 3.58
CA ILE A 549 23.31 27.26 3.14
C ILE A 549 23.24 27.43 1.61
N GLU A 550 22.64 26.44 0.95
CA GLU A 550 22.40 26.45 -0.48
C GLU A 550 20.95 26.88 -0.79
N LEU A 551 20.81 27.94 -1.58
CA LEU A 551 19.53 28.40 -2.10
C LEU A 551 19.19 27.67 -3.39
N LEU A 552 18.15 26.82 -3.36
CA LEU A 552 17.76 26.01 -4.52
C LEU A 552 16.77 26.73 -5.44
N ALA A 553 15.78 27.37 -4.86
CA ALA A 553 14.72 28.05 -5.60
C ALA A 553 14.15 29.21 -4.77
N ARG A 554 13.53 30.17 -5.47
CA ARG A 554 12.99 31.41 -4.90
C ARG A 554 11.67 31.79 -5.56
N GLN A 555 11.05 32.86 -5.07
CA GLN A 555 9.80 33.42 -5.62
C GLN A 555 8.62 32.44 -5.54
N PHE A 556 8.47 31.79 -4.39
CA PHE A 556 7.25 31.08 -4.04
C PHE A 556 6.23 32.07 -3.43
N HIS A 557 4.95 31.71 -3.39
CA HIS A 557 3.88 32.52 -2.79
C HIS A 557 3.52 31.99 -1.40
N GLU A 558 4.37 32.32 -0.42
CA GLU A 558 4.25 31.83 0.97
C GLU A 558 4.32 30.28 1.02
N PRO A 559 5.50 29.68 0.69
CA PRO A 559 5.68 28.23 0.65
C PRO A 559 5.49 27.64 2.03
N ILE A 560 4.73 26.54 2.08
CA ILE A 560 4.45 25.77 3.28
C ILE A 560 5.06 24.40 3.08
N GLY A 561 4.32 23.45 2.49
CA GLY A 561 4.69 22.04 2.43
C GLY A 561 5.87 21.76 1.49
N LEU A 562 6.64 20.74 1.87
CA LEU A 562 7.81 20.25 1.17
C LEU A 562 7.86 18.73 1.26
N LYS A 563 8.15 18.07 0.13
CA LYS A 563 8.39 16.62 0.08
C LYS A 563 9.51 16.26 -0.90
N LEU A 564 10.56 15.60 -0.40
CA LEU A 564 11.72 15.10 -1.13
C LEU A 564 11.36 13.82 -1.84
N THR A 565 11.73 13.70 -3.11
CA THR A 565 11.56 12.48 -3.92
C THR A 565 12.79 12.23 -4.78
N LYS A 566 12.86 11.04 -5.40
CA LYS A 566 13.94 10.71 -6.35
C LYS A 566 14.04 11.70 -7.53
N LYS A 567 12.97 12.43 -7.85
CA LYS A 567 12.96 13.42 -8.94
C LYS A 567 13.45 14.79 -8.49
N GLY A 568 13.33 15.13 -7.21
CA GLY A 568 13.63 16.44 -6.68
C GLY A 568 12.75 16.77 -5.48
N VAL A 569 12.55 18.06 -5.22
CA VAL A 569 11.75 18.54 -4.09
C VAL A 569 10.43 19.09 -4.59
N TYR A 570 9.32 18.48 -4.19
CA TYR A 570 8.01 19.08 -4.41
C TYR A 570 7.72 20.11 -3.32
N ILE A 571 7.09 21.22 -3.71
CA ILE A 571 6.74 22.33 -2.81
C ILE A 571 5.30 22.74 -3.07
N THR A 572 4.57 23.04 -2.01
CA THR A 572 3.23 23.63 -2.04
C THR A 572 3.26 25.01 -1.42
N ASP A 573 2.39 25.90 -1.89
CA ASP A 573 2.28 27.25 -1.35
C ASP A 573 0.84 27.76 -1.26
N LEU A 574 0.66 28.84 -0.49
CA LEU A 574 -0.67 29.44 -0.29
C LEU A 574 -1.21 30.14 -1.55
N GLY A 575 -0.40 30.29 -2.60
CA GLY A 575 -0.83 30.73 -3.92
C GLY A 575 -1.50 29.63 -4.76
N GLY A 576 -1.73 28.45 -4.18
CA GLY A 576 -2.43 27.35 -4.85
C GLY A 576 -1.57 26.61 -5.86
N CYS A 577 -0.25 26.69 -5.73
CA CYS A 577 0.69 26.04 -6.64
C CYS A 577 1.32 24.80 -6.01
N VAL A 578 1.53 23.79 -6.85
CA VAL A 578 2.47 22.68 -6.58
C VAL A 578 3.65 22.86 -7.53
N TYR A 579 4.86 22.91 -6.99
CA TYR A 579 6.10 23.02 -7.76
C TYR A 579 6.92 21.75 -7.63
N LEU A 580 7.77 21.50 -8.63
CA LEU A 580 8.88 20.57 -8.55
C LEU A 580 10.18 21.35 -8.74
N VAL A 581 11.12 21.18 -7.81
CA VAL A 581 12.47 21.73 -7.87
C VAL A 581 13.47 20.60 -8.11
N CYS A 582 13.99 20.51 -9.33
CA CYS A 582 15.06 19.57 -9.70
C CYS A 582 16.39 20.32 -9.77
N GLY A 583 17.29 20.07 -8.83
CA GLY A 583 18.50 20.87 -8.68
C GLY A 583 18.14 22.33 -8.36
N ARG A 584 18.38 23.25 -9.28
CA ARG A 584 18.00 24.68 -9.16
C ARG A 584 16.87 25.11 -10.09
N LYS A 585 16.25 24.16 -10.80
CA LYS A 585 15.15 24.44 -11.74
C LYS A 585 13.80 24.26 -11.05
N LYS A 586 13.08 25.36 -10.83
CA LYS A 586 11.69 25.37 -10.35
C LYS A 586 10.71 25.26 -11.51
N THR A 587 9.81 24.30 -11.46
CA THR A 587 8.75 24.08 -12.47
C THR A 587 7.39 24.03 -11.78
N VAL A 588 6.37 24.68 -12.33
CA VAL A 588 4.98 24.53 -11.86
C VAL A 588 4.46 23.18 -12.36
N VAL A 589 4.04 22.33 -11.42
CA VAL A 589 3.44 21.02 -11.70
C VAL A 589 1.95 21.18 -11.97
N THR A 590 1.29 21.94 -11.10
CA THR A 590 -0.12 22.28 -11.24
C THR A 590 -0.43 23.53 -10.40
N GLN A 591 -1.52 24.19 -10.76
CA GLN A 591 -2.03 25.36 -10.06
C GLN A 591 -3.56 25.24 -9.95
N GLY A 592 -4.09 25.49 -8.77
CA GLY A 592 -5.52 25.53 -8.49
C GLY A 592 -5.92 26.83 -7.79
N GLU A 593 -7.21 26.94 -7.50
CA GLU A 593 -7.82 28.11 -6.83
C GLU A 593 -7.79 28.02 -5.29
N GLY A 594 -7.21 26.93 -4.75
CA GLY A 594 -7.06 26.70 -3.32
C GLY A 594 -5.82 27.36 -2.71
N CYS A 595 -5.64 27.20 -1.40
CA CYS A 595 -4.39 27.57 -0.71
C CYS A 595 -3.75 26.29 -0.20
N PHE A 596 -2.57 25.92 -0.71
CA PHE A 596 -2.00 24.61 -0.43
C PHE A 596 -1.00 24.66 0.74
N SER A 597 -1.17 23.72 1.68
CA SER A 597 -0.30 23.51 2.83
C SER A 597 0.47 22.21 2.68
N GLY A 598 0.32 21.23 3.58
CA GLY A 598 1.13 20.03 3.62
C GLY A 598 1.08 19.18 2.35
N LEU A 599 2.14 18.41 2.17
CA LEU A 599 2.40 17.61 0.99
C LEU A 599 2.99 16.25 1.38
N ALA A 600 2.44 15.16 0.84
CA ALA A 600 2.96 13.81 1.02
C ALA A 600 2.97 13.03 -0.29
N THR A 601 3.73 11.94 -0.32
CA THR A 601 3.73 10.98 -1.43
C THR A 601 4.07 9.58 -0.95
N LEU A 602 3.56 8.57 -1.65
CA LEU A 602 3.89 7.17 -1.41
C LEU A 602 5.12 6.84 -2.27
N GLN A 603 6.31 7.06 -1.71
CA GLN A 603 7.57 6.71 -2.37
C GLN A 603 7.94 5.23 -2.24
#